data_AF-A0A1Y5GLJ4-F1
#
_entry.id   AF-A0A1Y5GLJ4-F1
#
_cell.length_a   1.000
_cell.length_b   1.000
_cell.length_c   1.000
_cell.angle_alpha   90.00
_cell.angle_beta   90.00
_cell.angle_gamma   90.00
#
_symmetry.space_group_name_H-M   'P 1'
#
loop_
_entity.id
_entity.type
_entity.pdbx_description
1 polymer ?
#
loop_
_entity_poly.entity_id
_entity_poly.type
_entity_poly.pdbx_seq_one_letter_code
_entity_poly.pdbx_strand_id
1 'polypeptide(L)' 'MYVATPSGLAEMEETEGVVVDGHLLVVNEYDWKLIWNNIENKVSKCDARTWIACGEWLTRYFDWEFENYKPS' A
#
# COMPACT_ATOMS: atom_id res chain seq x y z
N MET A 1 6.82 10.37 0.98
CA MET A 1 6.29 11.38 0.04
C MET A 1 7.29 11.58 -1.07
N TYR A 2 7.16 10.78 -2.12
CA TYR A 2 7.82 11.05 -3.39
C TYR A 2 7.20 12.30 -4.01
N VAL A 3 8.06 13.19 -4.49
CA VAL A 3 7.66 14.31 -5.34
C VAL A 3 8.15 13.96 -6.73
N ALA A 4 7.22 13.75 -7.64
CA ALA A 4 7.51 13.45 -9.03
C ALA A 4 6.63 14.31 -9.94
N THR A 5 7.15 14.62 -11.13
CA THR A 5 6.31 15.10 -12.23
C THR A 5 5.41 13.95 -12.70
N PRO A 6 4.28 14.23 -13.38
CA PRO A 6 3.46 13.18 -13.97
C PRO A 6 4.26 12.23 -14.88
N SER A 7 5.22 12.77 -15.63
CA SER A 7 6.13 11.97 -16.47
C SER A 7 7.05 11.07 -15.65
N GLY A 8 7.64 11.57 -14.56
CA GLY A 8 8.51 10.78 -13.68
C GLY A 8 7.74 9.66 -12.97
N LEU A 9 6.48 9.89 -12.63
CA LEU A 9 5.62 8.85 -12.05
C LEU A 9 5.28 7.76 -13.08
N ALA A 10 5.03 8.14 -14.34
CA ALA A 10 4.76 7.19 -15.43
C ALA A 10 5.97 6.28 -15.72
N GLU A 11 7.20 6.82 -15.70
CA GLU A 11 8.42 6.02 -15.87
C GLU A 11 8.62 4.99 -14.73
N MET A 12 8.28 5.37 -13.49
CA MET A 12 8.32 4.45 -12.35
C MET A 12 7.28 3.34 -12.47
N GLU A 13 6.09 3.66 -12.95
CA GLU A 13 5.03 2.68 -13.23
C GLU A 13 5.42 1.72 -14.36
N GLU A 14 5.99 2.19 -15.48
CA GLU A 14 6.39 1.31 -16.59
C GLU A 14 7.31 0.16 -16.15
N THR A 15 8.05 0.34 -15.06
CA THR A 15 8.96 -0.66 -14.51
C THR A 15 8.26 -1.66 -13.58
N GLU A 16 7.28 -1.22 -12.78
CA GLU A 16 6.69 -2.03 -11.68
C GLU A 16 5.16 -2.24 -11.76
N GLY A 17 4.49 -1.62 -12.75
CA GLY A 17 3.05 -1.62 -12.96
C GLY A 17 2.24 -0.78 -11.97
N VAL A 18 2.79 -0.46 -10.80
CA VAL A 18 2.19 0.40 -9.77
C VAL A 18 3.28 1.10 -8.97
N VAL A 19 2.99 2.26 -8.39
CA VAL A 19 3.92 2.96 -7.48
C VAL A 19 3.41 2.87 -6.05
N VAL A 20 4.27 2.42 -5.13
CA VAL A 20 3.95 2.31 -3.69
C VAL A 20 4.80 3.27 -2.88
N ASP A 21 4.18 4.18 -2.13
CA ASP A 21 4.84 5.10 -1.19
C ASP A 21 4.18 5.02 0.18
N GLY A 22 4.81 4.30 1.11
CA GLY A 22 4.22 4.02 2.42
C GLY A 22 2.89 3.29 2.28
N HIS A 23 1.80 3.95 2.69
CA HIS A 23 0.43 3.43 2.65
C HIS A 23 -0.34 3.81 1.38
N LEU A 24 0.31 4.48 0.42
CA LEU A 24 -0.30 4.89 -0.84
C LEU A 24 0.02 3.87 -1.93
N LEU A 25 -1.02 3.45 -2.65
CA LEU A 25 -0.94 2.74 -3.90
C LEU A 25 -1.39 3.67 -5.02
N VAL A 26 -0.46 4.01 -5.92
CA VAL A 26 -0.70 4.91 -7.04
C VAL A 26 -0.73 4.10 -8.33
N VAL A 27 -1.80 4.29 -9.11
CA VAL A 27 -2.05 3.66 -10.40
C VAL A 27 -2.37 4.76 -11.41
N ASN A 28 -1.91 4.61 -12.66
CA ASN A 28 -2.17 5.60 -13.71
C ASN A 28 -3.62 5.55 -14.19
N GLU A 29 -4.15 4.34 -14.37
CA GLU A 29 -5.55 4.09 -14.67
C GLU A 29 -6.16 3.10 -13.68
N TYR A 30 -7.48 3.20 -13.46
CA TYR A 30 -8.18 2.27 -12.59
C TYR A 30 -8.18 0.86 -13.19
N ASP A 31 -7.47 -0.06 -12.55
CA ASP A 31 -7.52 -1.49 -12.83
C ASP A 31 -7.79 -2.26 -11.52
N TRP A 32 -9.01 -2.78 -11.41
CA TRP A 32 -9.43 -3.57 -10.26
C TRP A 32 -8.53 -4.77 -9.98
N LYS A 33 -8.14 -5.52 -11.01
CA LYS A 33 -7.36 -6.75 -10.83
C LYS A 33 -5.96 -6.41 -10.32
N LEU A 34 -5.35 -5.38 -10.89
CA LEU A 34 -4.04 -4.90 -10.48
C LEU A 34 -4.05 -4.45 -9.02
N ILE A 35 -5.03 -3.62 -8.65
CA ILE A 35 -5.20 -3.11 -7.29
C ILE A 35 -5.41 -4.27 -6.32
N TRP A 36 -6.35 -5.18 -6.62
CA TRP A 36 -6.67 -6.31 -5.76
C TRP A 36 -5.48 -7.24 -5.55
N ASN A 37 -4.78 -7.60 -6.63
CA ASN A 37 -3.60 -8.46 -6.56
C ASN A 37 -2.48 -7.81 -5.75
N ASN A 38 -2.31 -6.49 -5.83
CA ASN A 38 -1.33 -5.78 -5.01
C ASN A 38 -1.67 -5.91 -3.52
N ILE A 39 -2.91 -5.60 -3.16
CA ILE A 39 -3.40 -5.70 -1.77
C ILE A 39 -3.23 -7.13 -1.25
N GLU A 40 -3.67 -8.13 -2.01
CA GLU A 40 -3.56 -9.55 -1.64
C GLU A 40 -2.09 -9.99 -1.46
N ASN A 41 -1.19 -9.52 -2.32
CA ASN A 41 0.25 -9.76 -2.17
C ASN A 41 0.82 -9.10 -0.90
N LYS A 42 0.35 -7.91 -0.51
CA LYS A 42 0.78 -7.29 0.77
C LYS A 42 0.22 -8.05 1.97
N VAL A 43 -1.07 -8.39 1.95
CA VAL A 43 -1.73 -9.13 3.05
C VAL A 43 -1.15 -10.53 3.22
N SER A 44 -0.83 -11.25 2.14
CA SER A 44 -0.22 -12.59 2.24
C SER A 44 1.17 -12.56 2.88
N LYS A 45 1.88 -11.44 2.82
CA LYS A 45 3.15 -11.21 3.53
C LYS A 45 2.97 -10.88 5.01
N CYS A 46 1.72 -10.75 5.49
CA CYS A 46 1.36 -10.41 6.86
C CYS A 46 1.04 -11.64 7.74
N ASP A 47 1.26 -12.87 7.24
CA ASP A 47 1.00 -14.09 8.01
C ASP A 47 2.05 -14.30 9.12
N ALA A 48 1.58 -14.51 10.34
CA ALA A 48 2.41 -14.69 11.52
C ALA A 48 1.76 -15.64 12.54
N ARG A 49 2.56 -16.13 13.49
CA ARG A 49 2.09 -17.11 14.50
C ARG A 49 1.02 -16.58 15.46
N THR A 50 0.85 -15.27 15.56
CA THR A 50 -0.10 -14.65 16.49
C THR A 50 -0.84 -13.52 15.79
N TRP A 51 -2.09 -13.31 16.20
CA TRP A 51 -2.92 -12.22 15.69
C TRP A 51 -2.27 -10.84 15.85
N ILE A 52 -1.62 -10.61 17.00
CA ILE A 52 -0.93 -9.35 17.30
C ILE A 52 0.19 -9.11 16.27
N ALA A 53 1.01 -10.12 16.00
CA ALA A 53 2.09 -10.04 15.02
C ALA A 53 1.56 -9.80 13.59
N CYS A 54 0.43 -10.41 13.21
CA CYS A 54 -0.22 -10.10 11.93
C CYS A 54 -0.62 -8.62 11.84
N GLY A 55 -1.21 -8.09 12.92
CA GLY A 55 -1.55 -6.67 13.03
C GLY A 55 -0.34 -5.75 12.87
N GLU A 56 0.76 -6.04 13.57
CA GLU A 56 2.02 -5.28 13.46
C GLU A 56 2.65 -5.31 12.05
N TRP A 57 2.37 -6.35 11.26
CA TRP A 57 2.87 -6.44 9.88
C TRP A 57 1.98 -5.66 8.92
N LEU A 58 0.67 -5.67 9.16
CA LEU A 58 -0.29 -4.88 8.39
C LEU A 58 -0.03 -3.37 8.51
N THR A 59 0.33 -2.87 9.69
CA THR A 59 0.64 -1.44 9.89
C THR A 59 1.84 -0.96 9.08
N ARG A 60 2.68 -1.86 8.55
CA ARG A 60 3.78 -1.48 7.65
C ARG A 60 3.31 -1.12 6.24
N TYR A 61 2.13 -1.60 5.85
CA TYR A 61 1.59 -1.45 4.50
C TYR A 61 0.33 -0.59 4.45
N PHE A 62 -0.40 -0.46 5.56
CA PHE A 62 -1.68 0.24 5.63
C PHE A 62 -1.72 1.21 6.80
N ASP A 63 -2.34 2.37 6.59
CA ASP A 63 -2.63 3.34 7.64
C ASP A 63 -4.08 3.12 8.11
N TRP A 64 -4.28 2.93 9.41
CA TRP A 64 -5.62 2.75 9.96
C TRP A 64 -6.18 4.08 10.46
N GLU A 65 -7.40 4.40 10.04
CA GLU A 65 -8.15 5.60 10.48
C GLU A 65 -8.14 5.78 12.01
N PHE A 66 -8.11 4.69 12.76
CA PHE A 66 -8.14 4.69 14.22
C PHE A 66 -6.77 4.56 14.89
N GLU A 67 -5.68 4.37 14.15
CA GLU A 67 -4.35 4.14 14.73
C GLU A 67 -3.87 5.32 15.57
N ASN A 68 -4.33 6.52 15.25
CA ASN A 68 -4.05 7.77 15.98
C ASN A 68 -5.31 8.44 16.54
N TYR A 69 -6.43 7.73 16.63
CA TYR A 69 -7.69 8.30 17.09
C TYR A 69 -7.61 8.69 18.57
N LYS A 70 -7.82 9.96 18.85
CA LYS A 70 -8.00 10.49 20.21
C LYS A 70 -9.47 10.90 20.36
N PRO A 71 -10.27 10.16 21.16
CA PRO A 71 -11.62 10.61 21.47
C PRO A 71 -11.55 11.95 22.22
N SER A 72 -12.39 12.89 21.81
CA SER A 72 -12.60 14.19 22.44
C SER A 72 -13.43 14.09 23.72
#